data_AF-A0A967MZY9-F1
#
_entry.id   AF-A0A967MZY9-F1
#
_cell.length_a   1.000
_cell.length_b   1.000
_cell.length_c   1.000
_cell.angle_alpha   90.00
_cell.angle_beta   90.00
_cell.angle_gamma   90.00
#
_symmetry.space_group_name_H-M   'P 1'
#
loop_
_entity.id
_entity.type
_entity.pdbx_description
1 polymer ?
#
loop_
_entity_poly.entity_id
_entity_poly.type
_entity_poly.pdbx_seq_one_letter_code
_entity_poly.pdbx_strand_id
1 'polypeptide(L)'
;MDITAEKIVTYVSKENYRPVRPRELAKEMKIPEKDYRKFRRMLKDLVSDGELVKIRGGRIGPPGKMNLKVGKIQITSKGFGFLMPDDGKEEIYIRANDTKTALNGDKVVVRVKPYKTPGKKPEGEVVKVLERARNTIVGTYHSSKYFEYIEPDDPSFKR
;
A
#
# COMPACT_ATOMS: atom_id res chain seq x y z
N MET A 1 -17.55 -15.28 -20.83
CA MET A 1 -16.35 -14.45 -21.07
C MET A 1 -15.43 -14.70 -19.89
N ASP A 2 -14.28 -15.33 -20.11
CA ASP A 2 -13.39 -15.63 -18.98
C ASP A 2 -12.76 -14.36 -18.43
N ILE A 3 -13.03 -14.13 -17.15
CA ILE A 3 -12.48 -13.03 -16.36
C ILE A 3 -11.08 -13.45 -15.93
N THR A 4 -10.08 -12.65 -16.27
CA THR A 4 -8.68 -12.86 -15.90
C THR A 4 -8.13 -11.61 -15.21
N ALA A 5 -7.11 -11.79 -14.38
CA ALA A 5 -6.42 -10.69 -13.68
C ALA A 5 -5.85 -9.68 -14.69
N GLU A 6 -5.21 -10.17 -15.76
CA GLU A 6 -4.67 -9.37 -16.86
C GLU A 6 -5.73 -8.44 -17.47
N LYS A 7 -6.92 -8.96 -17.79
CA LYS A 7 -8.01 -8.14 -18.35
C LYS A 7 -8.44 -7.01 -17.43
N ILE A 8 -8.44 -7.26 -16.11
CA ILE A 8 -8.77 -6.23 -15.12
C ILE A 8 -7.68 -5.16 -15.13
N VAL A 9 -6.40 -5.55 -15.03
CA VAL A 9 -5.26 -4.62 -15.03
C VAL A 9 -5.22 -3.82 -16.32
N THR A 10 -5.35 -4.46 -17.49
CA THR A 10 -5.42 -3.76 -18.79
C THR A 10 -6.58 -2.76 -18.84
N TYR A 11 -7.76 -3.13 -18.34
CA TYR A 11 -8.91 -2.23 -18.36
C TYR A 11 -8.67 -0.97 -17.52
N VAL A 12 -8.16 -1.11 -16.30
CA VAL A 12 -7.94 0.02 -15.39
C VAL A 12 -6.69 0.84 -15.71
N SER A 13 -5.80 0.30 -16.56
CA SER A 13 -4.61 1.00 -17.04
C SER A 13 -4.87 1.90 -18.25
N LYS A 14 -6.04 1.80 -18.91
CA LYS A 14 -6.44 2.69 -20.03
C LYS A 14 -6.29 4.17 -19.66
N GLU A 15 -5.84 5.01 -20.60
CA GLU A 15 -5.58 6.45 -20.39
C GLU A 15 -6.71 7.17 -19.66
N ASN A 16 -7.95 7.04 -20.14
CA ASN A 16 -9.13 7.71 -19.58
C ASN A 16 -9.81 6.96 -18.42
N TYR A 17 -9.13 5.98 -17.81
CA TYR A 17 -9.69 5.28 -16.67
C TYR A 17 -9.77 6.19 -15.45
N ARG A 18 -10.96 6.26 -14.86
CA ARG A 18 -11.22 6.91 -13.57
C ARG A 18 -11.43 5.84 -12.50
N PRO A 19 -10.87 5.99 -11.29
CA PRO A 19 -11.11 5.03 -10.22
C PRO A 19 -12.59 4.89 -9.87
N VAL A 20 -13.12 3.68 -9.96
CA VAL A 20 -14.54 3.36 -9.71
C VAL A 20 -14.68 2.27 -8.64
N ARG A 21 -15.88 2.13 -8.06
CA ARG A 21 -16.15 1.07 -7.08
C ARG A 21 -16.20 -0.30 -7.78
N PRO A 22 -15.92 -1.42 -7.08
CA PRO A 22 -15.93 -2.76 -7.67
C PRO A 22 -17.21 -3.13 -8.43
N ARG A 23 -18.39 -2.72 -7.94
CA ARG A 23 -19.66 -2.98 -8.65
C ARG A 23 -19.79 -2.18 -9.95
N GLU A 24 -19.32 -0.94 -9.96
CA GLU A 24 -19.32 -0.09 -11.15
C GLU A 24 -18.32 -0.62 -12.17
N LEU A 25 -17.11 -1.00 -11.73
CA LEU A 25 -16.11 -1.64 -12.58
C LEU A 25 -16.63 -2.94 -13.23
N ALA A 26 -17.31 -3.78 -12.44
CA ALA A 26 -17.94 -5.00 -12.96
C ALA A 26 -18.97 -4.69 -14.07
N LYS A 27 -19.80 -3.65 -13.88
CA LYS A 27 -20.77 -3.21 -14.89
C LYS A 27 -20.09 -2.70 -16.16
N GLU A 28 -19.07 -1.84 -16.03
CA GLU A 28 -18.34 -1.29 -17.17
C GLU A 28 -17.61 -2.38 -17.96
N MET A 29 -17.04 -3.38 -17.28
CA MET A 29 -16.42 -4.56 -17.89
C MET A 29 -17.43 -5.61 -18.34
N LYS A 30 -18.76 -5.35 -18.22
CA LYS A 30 -19.85 -6.25 -18.59
C LYS A 30 -19.75 -7.64 -17.95
N ILE A 31 -19.33 -7.67 -16.68
CA ILE A 31 -19.21 -8.89 -15.88
C ILE A 31 -20.61 -9.38 -15.47
N PRO A 32 -21.00 -10.63 -15.80
CA PRO A 32 -22.26 -11.20 -15.36
C PRO A 32 -22.35 -11.28 -13.83
N GLU A 33 -23.55 -11.11 -13.25
CA GLU A 33 -23.77 -11.13 -11.80
C GLU A 33 -23.30 -12.47 -11.17
N LYS A 34 -23.49 -13.59 -11.88
CA LYS A 34 -22.99 -14.91 -11.46
C LYS A 34 -21.48 -14.97 -11.27
N ASP A 35 -20.73 -14.18 -12.04
CA ASP A 35 -19.28 -14.15 -12.01
C ASP A 35 -18.72 -13.06 -11.08
N TYR A 36 -19.60 -12.20 -10.51
CA TYR A 36 -19.20 -11.09 -9.65
C TYR A 36 -18.39 -11.55 -8.43
N ARG A 37 -18.74 -12.71 -7.83
CA ARG A 37 -18.00 -13.25 -6.69
C ARG A 37 -16.56 -13.61 -7.07
N LYS A 38 -16.34 -14.20 -8.24
CA LYS A 38 -15.01 -14.52 -8.77
C LYS A 38 -14.23 -13.24 -9.07
N PHE A 39 -14.84 -12.30 -9.78
CA PHE A 39 -14.27 -10.98 -10.06
C PHE A 39 -13.85 -10.22 -8.80
N ARG A 40 -14.69 -10.21 -7.77
CA ARG A 40 -14.40 -9.53 -6.50
C ARG A 40 -13.22 -10.16 -5.76
N ARG A 41 -13.06 -11.50 -5.83
CA ARG A 41 -11.88 -12.18 -5.29
C ARG A 41 -10.62 -11.76 -6.04
N MET A 42 -10.62 -11.81 -7.37
CA MET A 42 -9.49 -11.35 -8.18
C MET A 42 -9.10 -9.90 -7.90
N LEU A 43 -10.07 -8.98 -7.73
CA LEU A 43 -9.78 -7.60 -7.32
C LEU A 43 -9.14 -7.52 -5.93
N LYS A 44 -9.55 -8.38 -5.00
CA LYS A 44 -8.96 -8.42 -3.66
C LYS A 44 -7.51 -8.87 -3.73
N ASP A 45 -7.23 -9.89 -4.54
CA ASP A 45 -5.91 -10.47 -4.71
C ASP A 45 -4.97 -9.43 -5.36
N LEU A 46 -5.39 -8.83 -6.48
CA LEU A 46 -4.66 -7.72 -7.14
C LEU A 46 -4.38 -6.52 -6.22
N VAL A 47 -5.31 -6.22 -5.29
CA VAL A 47 -5.10 -5.16 -4.28
C VAL A 47 -4.16 -5.59 -3.16
N SER A 48 -4.13 -6.88 -2.84
CA SER A 48 -3.20 -7.44 -1.86
C SER A 48 -1.77 -7.42 -2.41
N ASP A 49 -1.62 -7.80 -3.68
CA ASP A 49 -0.33 -7.90 -4.35
C ASP A 49 0.28 -6.50 -4.64
N GLY A 50 -0.57 -5.47 -4.69
CA GLY A 50 -0.18 -4.08 -4.91
C GLY A 50 -0.27 -3.62 -6.37
N GLU A 51 -0.62 -4.52 -7.28
CA GLU A 51 -0.93 -4.21 -8.68
C GLU A 51 -2.05 -3.17 -8.80
N LEU A 52 -3.05 -3.30 -7.93
CA LEU A 52 -4.12 -2.32 -7.77
C LEU A 52 -4.11 -1.76 -6.35
N VAL A 53 -4.69 -0.59 -6.19
CA VAL A 53 -4.93 -0.01 -4.87
C VAL A 53 -6.38 0.40 -4.71
N LYS A 54 -6.84 0.29 -3.48
CA LYS A 54 -8.16 0.75 -3.06
C LYS A 54 -8.03 2.06 -2.31
N ILE A 55 -8.55 3.14 -2.89
CA ILE A 55 -8.54 4.47 -2.28
C ILE A 55 -9.79 4.75 -1.43
N ARG A 56 -9.81 5.92 -0.79
CA ARG A 56 -10.96 6.40 -0.01
C ARG A 56 -12.25 6.36 -0.84
N GLY A 57 -13.34 5.93 -0.22
CA GLY A 57 -14.63 5.72 -0.89
C GLY A 57 -14.73 4.37 -1.63
N GLY A 58 -13.70 3.52 -1.52
CA GLY A 58 -13.70 2.15 -2.00
C GLY A 58 -13.51 2.00 -3.50
N ARG A 59 -12.92 3.01 -4.14
CA ARG A 59 -12.61 3.00 -5.58
C ARG A 59 -11.27 2.29 -5.82
N ILE A 60 -11.15 1.64 -6.97
CA ILE A 60 -10.01 0.83 -7.37
C ILE A 60 -9.29 1.52 -8.53
N GLY A 61 -7.97 1.36 -8.61
CA GLY A 61 -7.20 1.72 -9.80
C GLY A 61 -5.73 1.34 -9.67
N PRO A 62 -4.94 1.61 -10.71
CA PRO A 62 -3.49 1.39 -10.67
C PRO A 62 -2.80 2.46 -9.81
N PRO A 63 -1.82 2.10 -8.96
CA PRO A 63 -1.15 3.04 -8.06
C PRO A 63 -0.63 4.31 -8.75
N GLY A 64 0.06 4.14 -9.89
CA GLY A 64 0.72 5.23 -10.60
C GLY A 64 -0.23 6.36 -11.02
N LYS A 65 -1.45 6.04 -11.44
CA LYS A 65 -2.46 7.04 -11.84
C LYS A 65 -3.09 7.80 -10.66
N MET A 66 -2.82 7.38 -9.43
CA MET A 66 -3.33 7.99 -8.22
C MET A 66 -2.25 8.68 -7.40
N ASN A 67 -1.08 8.92 -8.00
CA ASN A 67 0.10 9.45 -7.33
C ASN A 67 0.49 8.58 -6.11
N LEU A 68 0.30 7.26 -6.27
CA LEU A 68 0.66 6.25 -5.30
C LEU A 68 1.78 5.38 -5.86
N LYS A 69 2.66 4.95 -4.96
CA LYS A 69 3.73 4.00 -5.25
C LYS A 69 3.64 2.84 -4.28
N VAL A 70 3.91 1.65 -4.79
CA VAL A 70 3.97 0.43 -3.99
C VAL A 70 5.41 -0.03 -3.96
N GLY A 71 5.85 -0.52 -2.81
CA GLY A 71 7.16 -1.11 -2.67
C GLY A 71 7.51 -1.44 -1.23
N LYS A 72 8.76 -1.83 -1.02
CA LYS A 72 9.28 -2.18 0.30
C LYS A 72 9.83 -0.95 1.01
N ILE A 73 9.48 -0.75 2.27
CA ILE A 73 10.01 0.35 3.07
C ILE A 73 11.24 -0.09 3.88
N GLN A 74 12.27 0.73 3.90
CA GLN A 74 13.40 0.63 4.84
C GLN A 74 13.28 1.76 5.86
N ILE A 75 13.21 1.42 7.15
CA ILE A 75 13.11 2.40 8.23
C ILE A 75 14.41 2.38 9.04
N THR A 76 14.95 3.57 9.29
CA THR A 76 16.17 3.78 10.07
C THR A 76 15.88 3.83 11.57
N SER A 77 16.92 3.71 12.40
CA SER A 77 16.82 3.89 13.86
C SER A 77 16.34 5.28 14.29
N LYS A 78 16.47 6.28 13.42
CA LYS A 78 15.96 7.65 13.64
C LYS A 78 14.49 7.82 13.22
N GLY A 79 13.83 6.73 12.84
CA GLY A 79 12.40 6.67 12.51
C GLY A 79 12.01 7.09 11.10
N PHE A 80 12.84 7.83 10.36
CA PHE A 80 12.59 8.10 8.95
C PHE A 80 12.92 6.87 8.08
N GLY A 81 12.37 6.82 6.88
CA GLY A 81 12.57 5.71 5.97
C GLY A 81 12.65 6.10 4.50
N PHE A 82 12.87 5.07 3.67
CA PHE A 82 12.89 5.15 2.22
C PHE A 82 12.00 4.04 1.66
N LEU A 83 11.18 4.37 0.67
CA LEU A 83 10.50 3.38 -0.14
C LEU A 83 11.38 3.03 -1.33
N MET A 84 11.60 1.75 -1.56
CA MET A 84 12.12 1.22 -2.81
C MET A 84 10.91 0.76 -3.65
N PRO A 85 10.53 1.50 -4.71
CA PRO A 85 9.35 1.17 -5.49
C PRO A 85 9.49 -0.14 -6.27
N ASP A 86 8.41 -0.92 -6.37
CA ASP A 86 8.37 -2.16 -7.15
C ASP A 86 8.64 -1.93 -8.65
N ASP A 87 8.37 -0.71 -9.15
CA ASP A 87 8.61 -0.34 -10.55
C ASP A 87 10.06 0.11 -10.83
N GLY A 88 10.96 -0.03 -9.86
CA GLY A 88 12.40 0.26 -10.02
C GLY A 88 12.74 1.74 -10.21
N LYS A 89 11.78 2.65 -10.03
CA LYS A 89 12.01 4.09 -10.09
C LYS A 89 12.76 4.59 -8.85
N GLU A 90 13.05 5.90 -8.84
CA GLU A 90 13.78 6.54 -7.75
C GLU A 90 13.13 6.31 -6.38
N GLU A 91 13.99 6.18 -5.36
CA GLU A 91 13.58 6.00 -3.96
C GLU A 91 12.81 7.21 -3.45
N ILE A 92 11.77 6.96 -2.65
CA ILE A 92 10.97 8.02 -2.03
C ILE A 92 11.34 8.14 -0.56
N TYR A 93 11.79 9.32 -0.15
CA TYR A 93 12.07 9.65 1.24
C TYR A 93 10.77 9.81 2.04
N ILE A 94 10.72 9.23 3.23
CA ILE A 94 9.57 9.25 4.13
C ILE A 94 10.04 9.76 5.49
N ARG A 95 9.49 10.89 5.94
CA ARG A 95 9.81 11.45 7.26
C ARG A 95 9.33 10.52 8.37
N ALA A 96 9.92 10.63 9.57
CA ALA A 96 9.54 9.76 10.69
C ALA A 96 8.03 9.72 10.95
N ASN A 97 7.37 10.89 11.00
CA ASN A 97 5.91 11.00 11.21
C ASN A 97 5.06 10.53 10.02
N ASP A 98 5.67 10.37 8.84
CA ASP A 98 5.03 9.93 7.61
C ASP A 98 5.16 8.41 7.40
N THR A 99 5.96 7.70 8.21
CA THR A 99 6.01 6.23 8.22
C THR A 99 4.77 5.59 8.83
N LYS A 100 4.03 6.34 9.65
CA LYS A 100 2.82 5.89 10.38
C LYS A 100 3.11 4.60 11.16
N THR A 101 2.34 3.56 10.88
CA THR A 101 2.43 2.25 11.52
C THR A 101 3.28 1.27 10.73
N ALA A 102 3.93 1.69 9.65
CA ALA A 102 4.85 0.83 8.91
C ALA A 102 6.06 0.49 9.78
N LEU A 103 6.51 -0.75 9.64
CA LEU A 103 7.72 -1.27 10.23
C LEU A 103 8.78 -1.46 9.15
N ASN A 104 10.03 -1.57 9.58
CA ASN A 104 11.13 -1.83 8.66
C ASN A 104 10.87 -3.13 7.88
N GLY A 105 10.98 -3.05 6.56
CA GLY A 105 10.81 -4.17 5.64
C GLY A 105 9.39 -4.38 5.13
N ASP A 106 8.38 -3.68 5.65
CA ASP A 106 6.99 -3.84 5.21
C ASP A 106 6.81 -3.52 3.71
N LYS A 107 5.89 -4.22 3.04
CA LYS A 107 5.38 -3.80 1.73
C LYS A 107 4.26 -2.79 1.95
N VAL A 108 4.41 -1.59 1.39
CA VAL A 108 3.54 -0.45 1.67
C VAL A 108 3.07 0.25 0.40
N VAL A 109 1.98 0.99 0.54
CA VAL A 109 1.53 2.00 -0.42
C VAL A 109 1.92 3.37 0.14
N VAL A 110 2.60 4.17 -0.68
CA VAL A 110 3.04 5.53 -0.34
C VAL A 110 2.38 6.51 -1.30
N ARG A 111 1.90 7.63 -0.77
CA ARG A 111 1.50 8.79 -1.57
C ARG A 111 2.68 9.72 -1.73
N VAL A 112 3.05 10.00 -2.97
CA VAL A 112 4.14 10.93 -3.27
C VAL A 112 3.63 12.35 -3.06
N LYS A 113 4.38 13.18 -2.33
CA LYS A 113 4.07 14.59 -2.11
C LYS A 113 4.50 15.39 -3.35
N PRO A 114 3.83 16.51 -3.68
CA PRO A 114 4.27 17.37 -4.77
C PRO A 114 5.74 17.79 -4.58
N TYR A 115 6.55 17.66 -5.63
CA TYR A 115 7.94 18.08 -5.62
C TYR A 115 8.02 19.57 -5.31
N LYS A 116 8.63 19.92 -4.16
CA LYS A 116 8.82 21.32 -3.76
C LYS A 116 10.13 21.91 -4.23
N THR A 117 11.10 21.08 -4.65
CA THR A 117 12.45 21.55 -4.97
C THR A 117 13.12 20.66 -6.01
N PRO A 118 13.55 21.19 -7.17
CA PRO A 118 14.37 20.47 -8.13
C PRO A 118 15.65 19.94 -7.48
N GLY A 119 16.05 18.70 -7.79
CA GLY A 119 17.29 18.09 -7.29
C GLY A 119 17.21 17.41 -5.92
N LYS A 120 16.07 17.45 -5.22
CA LYS A 120 15.85 16.63 -4.01
C LYS A 120 15.15 15.32 -4.35
N LYS A 121 15.40 14.27 -3.54
CA LYS A 121 14.62 13.02 -3.60
C LYS A 121 13.13 13.31 -3.40
N PRO A 122 12.23 12.54 -4.03
CA PRO A 122 10.81 12.67 -3.79
C PRO A 122 10.50 12.43 -2.31
N GLU A 123 9.54 13.16 -1.76
CA GLU A 123 9.01 12.88 -0.43
C GLU A 123 7.67 12.16 -0.53
N GLY A 124 7.35 11.33 0.46
CA GLY A 124 6.09 10.60 0.51
C GLY A 124 5.58 10.35 1.91
N GLU A 125 4.35 9.83 1.97
CA GLU A 125 3.69 9.40 3.19
C GLU A 125 3.10 8.00 3.01
N VAL A 126 3.32 7.12 3.99
CA VAL A 126 2.71 5.79 4.00
C VAL A 126 1.20 5.94 4.22
N VAL A 127 0.41 5.40 3.28
CA VAL A 127 -1.05 5.42 3.36
C VAL A 127 -1.63 4.08 3.75
N LYS A 128 -0.89 2.99 3.51
CA LYS A 128 -1.33 1.64 3.82
C LYS A 128 -0.15 0.66 3.88
N VAL A 129 -0.19 -0.29 4.80
CA VAL A 129 0.66 -1.48 4.78
C VAL A 129 -0.09 -2.59 4.05
N LEU A 130 0.50 -3.14 3.00
CA LEU A 130 -0.05 -4.26 2.23
C LEU A 130 0.34 -5.59 2.88
N GLU A 131 1.61 -5.72 3.23
CA GLU A 131 2.19 -6.93 3.80
C GLU A 131 3.20 -6.54 4.88
N ARG A 132 3.11 -7.23 6.03
CA ARG A 132 4.06 -7.06 7.13
C ARG A 132 5.28 -7.93 6.89
N ALA A 133 6.47 -7.36 7.03
CA ALA A 133 7.69 -8.17 7.04
C ALA A 133 7.80 -9.06 8.28
N ARG A 134 7.14 -8.67 9.38
CA ARG A 134 7.12 -9.39 10.65
C ARG A 134 5.71 -9.43 11.20
N ASN A 135 5.18 -10.65 11.39
CA ASN A 135 3.86 -10.89 11.96
C ASN A 135 3.89 -11.24 13.45
N THR A 136 5.07 -11.57 13.97
CA THR A 136 5.29 -11.91 15.38
C THR A 136 6.30 -10.94 15.96
N ILE A 137 5.99 -10.39 17.13
CA ILE A 137 6.88 -9.55 17.91
C ILE A 137 7.09 -10.26 19.24
N VAL A 138 8.35 -10.48 19.60
CA VAL A 138 8.75 -11.03 20.90
C VAL A 138 9.22 -9.87 21.76
N GLY A 139 8.85 -9.89 23.04
CA GLY A 139 9.18 -8.83 23.97
C GLY A 139 8.77 -9.15 25.39
N THR A 140 9.19 -8.30 26.30
CA THR A 140 8.84 -8.39 27.72
C THR A 140 7.45 -7.77 27.95
N TYR A 141 6.56 -8.52 28.57
CA TYR A 141 5.23 -8.04 28.95
C TYR A 141 5.29 -7.27 30.26
N HIS A 142 4.75 -6.06 30.26
CA HIS A 142 4.65 -5.19 31.42
C HIS A 142 3.18 -4.90 31.71
N SER A 143 2.73 -5.20 32.94
CA SER A 143 1.38 -4.89 33.40
C SER A 143 1.42 -3.89 34.56
N SER A 144 0.61 -2.85 34.45
CA SER A 144 0.43 -1.83 35.49
C SER A 144 -1.06 -1.61 35.75
N LYS A 145 -1.41 -0.88 36.82
CA LYS A 145 -2.81 -0.57 37.16
C LYS A 145 -3.58 0.16 36.05
N TYR A 146 -2.89 0.91 35.18
CA TYR A 146 -3.53 1.82 34.22
C TYR A 146 -3.33 1.42 32.75
N PHE A 147 -2.28 0.66 32.44
CA PHE A 147 -1.97 0.25 31.09
C PHE A 147 -1.07 -0.99 31.07
N GLU A 148 -1.13 -1.71 29.97
CA GLU A 148 -0.33 -2.89 29.70
C GLU A 148 0.36 -2.71 28.35
N TYR A 149 1.61 -3.15 28.24
CA TYR A 149 2.39 -3.03 27.02
C TYR A 149 3.41 -4.15 26.89
N ILE A 150 3.88 -4.35 25.66
CA ILE A 150 5.01 -5.24 25.36
C ILE A 150 6.17 -4.34 24.97
N GLU A 151 7.31 -4.52 25.64
CA GLU A 151 8.58 -3.93 25.24
C GLU A 151 9.29 -4.90 24.28
N PRO A 152 9.39 -4.60 22.97
CA PRO A 152 9.98 -5.53 22.01
C PRO A 152 11.48 -5.71 22.25
N ASP A 153 11.96 -6.94 22.12
CA ASP A 153 13.39 -7.24 22.27
C ASP A 153 14.21 -6.70 21.09
N ASP A 154 13.59 -6.59 19.90
CA ASP A 154 14.21 -6.04 18.68
C ASP A 154 14.43 -4.51 18.83
N PRO A 155 15.69 -4.02 18.84
CA PRO A 155 15.99 -2.59 19.01
C PRO A 155 15.40 -1.68 17.94
N SER A 156 15.03 -2.22 16.76
CA SER A 156 14.41 -1.44 15.69
C SER A 156 13.02 -0.91 16.03
N PHE A 157 12.41 -1.42 17.11
CA PHE A 157 11.14 -0.94 17.64
C PHE A 157 11.28 0.15 18.69
N LYS A 158 12.49 0.41 19.21
CA LYS A 158 12.74 1.49 20.16
C LYS A 158 12.64 2.82 19.42
N ARG A 159 11.51 3.52 19.63
CA ARG A 159 11.19 4.84 19.05
C ARG A 159 11.15 5.89 20.15
#